data_AF-A0A2D8VHQ5-F1
#
_entry.id   AF-A0A2D8VHQ5-F1
#
_cell.length_a   1.000
_cell.length_b   1.000
_cell.length_c   1.000
_cell.angle_alpha   90.00
_cell.angle_beta   90.00
_cell.angle_gamma   90.00
#
_symmetry.space_group_name_H-M   'P 1'
#
loop_
_entity.id
_entity.type
_entity.pdbx_description
1 polymer ?
#
loop_
_entity_poly.entity_id
_entity_poly.type
_entity_poly.pdbx_seq_one_letter_code
_entity_poly.pdbx_strand_id
1 'polypeptide(L)' 'MIQIGIPELLILILVIFFAFKPEDIQKNIKQFLKIFFDTKKFVADTKDDLKQQLKIDELKQDLHNEEKMKEFERDKNV' A
#
# COMPACT_ATOMS: atom_id res chain seq x y z
N MET A 1 -21.19 -2.09 -24.04
CA MET A 1 -19.74 -1.77 -24.04
C MET A 1 -19.64 -0.26 -24.09
N ILE A 2 -19.14 0.38 -23.04
CA ILE A 2 -19.00 1.83 -23.03
C ILE A 2 -17.80 2.17 -23.91
N GLN A 3 -18.04 2.50 -25.18
CA GLN A 3 -17.04 2.98 -26.12
C GLN A 3 -16.88 4.49 -25.91
N ILE A 4 -16.33 4.88 -24.75
CA ILE A 4 -15.97 6.27 -24.49
C ILE A 4 -14.74 6.59 -25.34
N GLY A 5 -14.91 7.51 -26.28
CA GLY A 5 -13.80 8.12 -26.98
C GLY A 5 -13.09 9.15 -26.10
N ILE A 6 -11.93 9.61 -26.56
CA ILE A 6 -11.20 10.73 -25.96
C ILE A 6 -12.09 12.00 -25.83
N PRO A 7 -12.96 12.35 -26.81
CA PRO A 7 -13.83 13.53 -26.70
C PRO A 7 -14.85 13.44 -25.55
N GLU A 8 -15.48 12.28 -25.35
CA GLU A 8 -16.47 12.08 -24.29
C GLU A 8 -15.81 12.14 -22.91
N LEU A 9 -14.57 11.66 -22.78
CA LEU A 9 -13.80 11.77 -21.55
C LEU A 9 -13.48 13.23 -21.22
N LEU A 10 -13.13 14.05 -22.23
CA LEU A 10 -12.90 15.48 -22.05
C LEU A 10 -14.14 16.22 -21.53
N ILE A 11 -15.31 15.91 -22.10
CA ILE A 11 -16.59 16.49 -21.66
C ILE A 11 -16.90 16.06 -20.22
N LEU A 12 -16.69 14.79 -19.87
CA LEU A 12 -16.90 14.29 -18.52
C LEU A 12 -16.00 15.01 -17.51
N ILE A 13 -14.71 15.17 -17.82
CA ILE A 13 -13.76 15.91 -16.99
C ILE A 13 -14.22 17.36 -16.83
N LEU A 14 -14.69 18.01 -17.89
CA LEU A 14 -15.16 19.39 -17.85
C LEU A 14 -16.41 19.54 -16.97
N VAL A 15 -17.38 18.62 -17.07
CA VAL A 15 -18.58 18.59 -16.23
C VAL A 15 -18.21 18.38 -14.76
N ILE A 16 -17.28 17.46 -14.48
CA ILE A 16 -16.76 17.26 -13.13
C ILE A 16 -16.11 18.55 -12.64
N PHE A 17 -15.20 19.14 -13.42
CA PHE A 17 -14.49 20.35 -13.03
C PHE A 17 -15.42 21.54 -12.79
N PHE A 18 -16.50 21.65 -13.57
CA PHE A 18 -17.51 22.68 -13.38
C PHE A 18 -18.41 22.42 -12.16
N ALA A 19 -18.68 21.16 -11.83
CA ALA A 19 -19.40 20.78 -10.61
C ALA A 19 -18.56 21.01 -9.35
N PHE A 20 -17.24 20.86 -9.43
CA PHE A 20 -16.31 21.21 -8.35
C PHE A 20 -16.09 22.73 -8.30
N LYS A 21 -16.68 23.41 -7.31
CA LYS A 21 -16.41 24.83 -7.09
C LYS A 21 -14.91 25.09 -6.91
N PRO A 22 -14.30 26.00 -7.69
CA PRO A 22 -12.85 26.23 -7.66
C PRO A 22 -12.35 26.80 -6.33
N GLU A 23 -13.20 27.48 -5.56
CA GLU A 23 -12.87 28.04 -4.24
C GLU A 23 -12.45 26.97 -3.22
N ASP A 24 -13.00 25.74 -3.33
CA ASP A 24 -12.71 24.66 -2.39
C ASP A 24 -11.72 23.62 -2.94
N ILE A 25 -11.27 23.73 -4.20
CA ILE A 25 -10.34 22.74 -4.80
C ILE A 25 -9.06 22.62 -3.97
N GLN A 26 -8.46 23.75 -3.55
CA GLN A 26 -7.25 23.70 -2.72
C GLN A 26 -7.50 23.06 -1.36
N LYS A 27 -8.67 23.30 -0.75
CA LYS A 27 -9.05 22.75 0.56
C LYS A 27 -9.34 21.25 0.45
N ASN A 28 -10.04 20.83 -0.59
CA ASN A 28 -10.38 19.43 -0.88
C ASN A 28 -9.13 18.62 -1.23
N ILE A 29 -8.23 19.16 -2.05
CA ILE A 29 -6.94 18.52 -2.35
C ILE A 29 -6.11 18.38 -1.06
N LYS A 30 -6.03 19.42 -0.22
CA LYS A 30 -5.31 19.33 1.06
C LYS A 30 -5.90 18.26 1.98
N GLN A 31 -7.22 18.13 2.04
CA GLN A 31 -7.88 17.08 2.83
C GLN A 31 -7.61 15.68 2.26
N PHE A 32 -7.72 15.50 0.95
CA PHE A 32 -7.38 14.24 0.27
C PHE A 32 -5.93 13.84 0.50
N LEU A 33 -5.00 14.77 0.34
CA LEU A 33 -3.58 14.54 0.60
C LEU A 33 -3.34 14.20 2.07
N LYS A 34 -3.98 14.91 3.00
CA LYS A 34 -3.86 14.61 4.44
C LYS A 34 -4.34 13.20 4.75
N ILE A 35 -5.50 12.79 4.25
CA ILE A 35 -6.03 11.43 4.41
C ILE A 35 -5.08 10.39 3.78
N PHE A 36 -4.52 10.70 2.61
CA PHE A 36 -3.56 9.82 1.94
C PHE A 36 -2.27 9.66 2.76
N PHE A 37 -1.72 10.76 3.27
CA PHE A 37 -0.53 10.74 4.13
C PHE A 37 -0.79 10.08 5.49
N ASP A 38 -1.94 10.33 6.11
CA ASP A 38 -2.32 9.72 7.39
C ASP A 38 -2.55 8.21 7.22
N THR A 39 -3.16 7.77 6.11
CA THR A 39 -3.29 6.33 5.78
C THR A 39 -1.93 5.71 5.55
N LYS A 40 -1.03 6.40 4.83
CA LYS A 40 0.32 5.92 4.57
C LYS A 40 1.13 5.80 5.87
N LYS A 41 0.98 6.77 6.78
CA LYS A 41 1.57 6.74 8.12
C LYS A 41 0.98 5.60 8.92
N PHE A 42 -0.33 5.45 9.00
CA PHE A 42 -0.98 4.36 9.71
C PHE A 42 -0.51 2.98 9.22
N VAL A 43 -0.39 2.79 7.90
CA VAL A 43 0.14 1.54 7.32
C VAL A 43 1.64 1.38 7.60
N ALA A 44 2.41 2.46 7.57
CA ALA A 44 3.84 2.43 7.90
C ALA A 44 4.08 2.13 9.38
N ASP A 45 3.41 2.84 10.29
CA ASP A 45 3.44 2.64 11.74
C ASP A 45 2.92 1.24 12.08
N THR A 46 1.83 0.77 11.48
CA THR A 46 1.36 -0.61 11.68
C THR A 46 2.36 -1.64 11.16
N LYS A 47 3.07 -1.36 10.06
CA LYS A 47 4.12 -2.23 9.52
C LYS A 47 5.38 -2.22 10.40
N ASP A 48 5.75 -1.07 10.95
CA ASP A 48 6.89 -0.93 11.86
C ASP A 48 6.58 -1.56 13.21
N ASP A 49 5.41 -1.27 13.79
CA ASP A 49 4.90 -1.92 14.99
C ASP A 49 4.71 -3.43 14.80
N LEU A 50 4.18 -3.90 13.66
CA LEU A 50 4.12 -5.33 13.38
C LEU A 50 5.51 -5.94 13.21
N LYS A 51 6.45 -5.25 12.54
CA LYS A 51 7.84 -5.72 12.44
C LYS A 51 8.49 -5.84 13.81
N GLN A 52 8.25 -4.87 14.69
CA GLN A 52 8.88 -4.78 15.99
C GLN A 52 8.19 -5.72 17.01
N GLN A 53 6.86 -5.89 16.94
CA GLN A 53 6.09 -6.76 17.83
C GLN A 53 6.13 -8.23 17.39
N LEU A 54 6.03 -8.53 16.09
CA LEU A 54 6.14 -9.92 15.58
C LEU A 54 7.58 -10.37 15.37
N LYS A 55 8.58 -9.50 15.61
CA LYS A 55 10.01 -9.76 15.40
C LYS A 55 10.22 -10.59 14.13
N ILE A 56 9.70 -10.09 13.00
CA ILE A 56 9.65 -10.85 11.74
C ILE A 56 11.04 -11.30 11.30
N ASP A 57 12.10 -10.56 11.67
CA ASP A 57 13.48 -10.97 11.48
C ASP A 57 13.86 -12.23 12.30
N GLU A 58 13.42 -12.34 13.56
CA GLU A 58 13.62 -13.56 14.37
C GLU A 58 12.79 -14.72 13.81
N LEU A 59 11.53 -14.49 13.43
CA LEU A 59 10.68 -15.53 12.83
C LEU A 59 11.25 -16.05 11.50
N LYS A 60 11.84 -15.16 10.70
CA LYS A 60 12.56 -15.52 9.47
C LYS A 60 13.85 -16.27 9.77
N GLN A 61 14.59 -15.86 10.80
CA GLN A 61 15.84 -16.52 11.20
C GLN A 61 15.59 -17.91 11.79
N ASP A 62 14.53 -18.09 12.59
CA ASP A 62 14.11 -19.39 13.11
C ASP A 62 13.68 -20.32 11.98
N LEU A 63 12.84 -19.84 11.05
CA LEU A 63 12.45 -20.63 9.88
C LEU A 63 13.68 -21.05 9.06
N HIS A 64 14.62 -20.12 8.85
CA HIS A 64 15.85 -20.40 8.12
C HIS A 64 16.77 -21.41 8.85
N ASN A 65 16.88 -21.31 10.17
CA ASN A 65 17.62 -22.26 11.00
C ASN A 65 16.98 -23.64 10.99
N GLU A 66 15.64 -23.71 11.02
CA GLU A 66 14.89 -24.96 10.97
C GLU A 66 15.05 -25.65 9.61
N GLU A 67 15.01 -24.89 8.50
CA GLU A 67 15.28 -25.41 7.16
C GLU A 67 16.71 -25.92 7.02
N LYS A 68 17.71 -25.15 7.46
CA LYS A 68 19.12 -25.55 7.50
C LYS A 68 19.34 -26.83 8.30
N MET A 69 18.74 -26.94 9.49
CA MET A 69 18.82 -28.14 10.34
C MET A 69 18.27 -29.37 9.60
N LYS A 70 17.12 -29.24 8.93
CA LYS A 70 16.51 -30.32 8.14
C LYS A 70 17.33 -30.71 6.91
N GLU A 71 18.08 -29.79 6.33
CA GLU A 71 19.04 -30.10 5.25
C GLU A 71 20.25 -30.86 5.80
N PHE A 72 20.84 -30.43 6.93
CA PHE A 72 21.97 -31.12 7.55
C PHE A 72 21.60 -32.53 8.04
N GLU A 73 20.39 -32.73 8.55
CA GLU A 73 19.91 -34.07 8.94
C GLU A 73 19.71 -34.99 7.73
N ARG A 74 19.33 -34.44 6.57
CA ARG A 74 19.23 -35.19 5.32
C ARG A 74 20.60 -35.55 4.75
N ASP A 75 21.56 -34.63 4.80
CA ASP A 75 22.92 -34.83 4.28
C ASP A 75 23.72 -35.84 5.14
N LYS A 76 23.46 -35.90 6.45
CA LYS A 76 24.13 -36.82 7.39
C LYS A 76 23.58 -38.25 7.39
N ASN A 77 22.47 -38.50 6.69
CA ASN A 77 21.86 -39.84 6.53
C ASN A 77 22.08 -40.43 5.12
N VAL A 78 23.00 -39.87 4.33
CA VAL A 78 23.53 -40.42 3.06
C VAL A 78 24.96 -40.90 3.28
#